data_AF-T0XVM9-F1
#
_entry.id   AF-T0XVM9-F1
#
_cell.length_a   1.000
_cell.length_b   1.000
_cell.length_c   1.000
_cell.angle_alpha   90.00
_cell.angle_beta   90.00
_cell.angle_gamma   90.00
#
_symmetry.space_group_name_H-M   'P 1'
#
loop_
_entity.id
_entity.type
_entity.pdbx_description
1 polymer ?
#
loop_
_entity_poly.entity_id
_entity_poly.type
_entity_poly.pdbx_seq_one_letter_code
_entity_poly.pdbx_strand_id
1 'polypeptide(L)'
;STLRIPATEKKLVVLWVINRQRDSVELLRDFSKSIQSADVYVVRNLYFGAAHKFELFNDSKTRKELEDRGGKVLDLPEIADRIANELYSRRLSIAKCMATSETGTRFILGRWEQTVHKMFREAGF
;
A
#
# COMPACT_ATOMS: atom_id res chain seq x y z
N SER A 1 -20.43 -19.03 -23.04
CA SER A 1 -21.26 -18.85 -21.83
C SER A 1 -20.59 -17.82 -20.94
N THR A 2 -20.98 -16.55 -21.07
CA THR A 2 -20.39 -15.45 -20.32
C THR A 2 -21.07 -15.37 -18.96
N LEU A 3 -20.36 -15.75 -17.89
CA LEU A 3 -20.82 -15.56 -16.51
C LEU A 3 -20.97 -14.05 -16.26
N ARG A 4 -22.22 -13.57 -16.24
CA ARG A 4 -22.57 -12.26 -15.69
C ARG A 4 -22.73 -12.42 -14.18
N ILE A 5 -21.82 -11.81 -13.43
CA ILE A 5 -22.04 -11.55 -12.01
C ILE A 5 -23.06 -10.39 -11.96
N PRO A 6 -24.18 -10.50 -11.24
CA PRO A 6 -25.13 -9.39 -11.08
C PRO A 6 -24.37 -8.19 -10.52
N ALA A 7 -24.40 -7.08 -11.26
CA ALA A 7 -23.60 -5.90 -10.96
C ALA A 7 -24.06 -5.28 -9.62
N THR A 8 -23.35 -5.58 -8.55
CA THR A 8 -23.05 -4.49 -7.63
C THR A 8 -22.29 -3.45 -8.44
N GLU A 9 -22.81 -2.24 -8.58
CA GLU A 9 -22.12 -1.03 -9.10
C GLU A 9 -20.88 -0.63 -8.27
N LYS A 10 -20.26 -1.59 -7.58
CA LYS A 10 -19.11 -1.37 -6.74
C LYS A 10 -17.88 -1.30 -7.63
N LYS A 11 -17.29 -0.11 -7.66
CA LYS A 11 -16.01 0.16 -8.30
C LYS A 11 -14.93 -0.72 -7.67
N LEU A 12 -14.12 -1.40 -8.50
CA LEU A 12 -12.98 -2.16 -8.01
C LEU A 12 -11.89 -1.17 -7.58
N VAL A 13 -11.54 -1.19 -6.29
CA VAL A 13 -10.43 -0.40 -5.75
C VAL A 13 -9.24 -1.31 -5.49
N VAL A 14 -8.06 -0.90 -5.97
CA VAL A 14 -6.82 -1.67 -5.87
C VAL A 14 -5.79 -0.84 -5.10
N LEU A 15 -5.35 -1.37 -3.97
CA LEU A 15 -4.21 -0.84 -3.22
C LEU A 15 -2.95 -1.60 -3.67
N TRP A 16 -2.13 -1.00 -4.52
CA TRP A 16 -0.94 -1.62 -5.08
C TRP A 16 0.31 -1.18 -4.32
N VAL A 17 0.83 -2.05 -3.45
CA VAL A 17 2.01 -1.75 -2.63
C VAL A 17 3.30 -1.88 -3.46
N ILE A 18 4.16 -0.87 -3.42
CA ILE A 18 5.47 -0.89 -4.09
C ILE A 18 6.62 -0.72 -3.10
N ASN A 19 7.78 -1.22 -3.52
CA ASN A 19 9.09 -0.92 -2.94
C ASN A 19 9.89 -0.05 -3.95
N ARG A 20 11.21 0.09 -3.74
CA ARG A 20 12.09 0.88 -4.63
C ARG A 20 12.58 0.12 -5.88
N GLN A 21 12.20 -1.14 -6.06
CA GLN A 21 12.74 -2.00 -7.11
C GLN A 21 11.95 -1.84 -8.41
N ARG A 22 12.64 -1.98 -9.54
CA ARG A 22 12.07 -1.88 -10.89
C ARG A 22 10.88 -2.80 -11.10
N ASP A 23 11.01 -4.05 -10.65
CA ASP A 23 9.98 -5.09 -10.83
C ASP A 23 8.63 -4.66 -10.26
N SER A 24 8.61 -3.94 -9.13
CA SER A 24 7.35 -3.47 -8.53
C SER A 24 6.60 -2.47 -9.42
N VAL A 25 7.32 -1.67 -10.21
CA VAL A 25 6.76 -0.70 -11.17
C VAL A 25 6.35 -1.38 -12.47
N GLU A 26 7.10 -2.40 -12.91
CA GLU A 26 6.77 -3.17 -14.11
C GLU A 26 5.50 -4.00 -13.90
N LEU A 27 5.36 -4.65 -12.75
CA LEU A 27 4.13 -5.38 -12.41
C LEU A 27 2.92 -4.44 -12.30
N LEU A 28 3.08 -3.23 -11.74
CA LEU A 28 2.01 -2.22 -11.72
C LEU A 28 1.59 -1.83 -13.13
N ARG A 29 2.55 -1.60 -14.02
CA ARG A 29 2.28 -1.24 -15.42
C ARG A 29 1.50 -2.36 -16.13
N ASP A 30 1.95 -3.59 -15.97
CA ASP A 30 1.36 -4.74 -16.66
C ASP A 30 -0.05 -5.04 -16.12
N PHE A 31 -0.25 -4.86 -14.82
CA PHE A 31 -1.58 -4.87 -14.19
C PHE A 31 -2.49 -3.77 -14.77
N SER A 32 -2.01 -2.54 -14.82
CA SER A 32 -2.81 -1.36 -15.25
C SER A 32 -3.22 -1.42 -16.73
N LYS A 33 -2.43 -2.13 -17.56
CA LYS A 33 -2.78 -2.46 -18.95
C LYS A 33 -3.87 -3.54 -19.03
N SER A 34 -3.84 -4.51 -18.12
CA SER A 34 -4.75 -5.65 -18.11
C SER A 34 -6.11 -5.32 -17.50
N ILE A 35 -6.15 -4.45 -16.48
CA ILE A 35 -7.37 -4.08 -15.77
C ILE A 35 -7.59 -2.57 -15.88
N GLN A 36 -8.48 -2.18 -16.80
CA GLN A 36 -8.73 -0.77 -17.09
C GLN A 36 -9.80 -0.12 -16.19
N SER A 37 -10.70 -0.91 -15.62
CA SER A 37 -11.88 -0.45 -14.87
C SER A 37 -11.66 -0.27 -13.36
N ALA A 38 -10.43 -0.45 -12.87
CA ALA A 38 -10.10 -0.35 -11.45
C ALA A 38 -9.56 1.05 -11.09
N ASP A 39 -9.93 1.53 -9.90
CA ASP A 39 -9.24 2.65 -9.26
C ASP A 39 -7.98 2.13 -8.57
N VAL A 40 -6.82 2.51 -9.12
CA VAL A 40 -5.54 2.06 -8.58
C VAL A 40 -4.93 3.14 -7.69
N TYR A 41 -4.67 2.77 -6.45
CA TYR A 41 -3.93 3.55 -5.48
C TYR A 41 -2.57 2.90 -5.30
N VAL A 42 -1.51 3.58 -5.71
CA VAL A 42 -0.14 3.11 -5.48
C VAL A 42 0.25 3.43 -4.05
N VAL A 43 0.67 2.43 -3.28
CA VAL A 43 1.06 2.57 -1.88
C VAL A 43 2.57 2.42 -1.78
N ARG A 44 3.30 3.52 -1.63
CA ARG A 44 4.75 3.50 -1.36
C ARG A 44 4.98 3.03 0.06
N ASN A 45 5.60 1.86 0.23
CA ASN A 45 5.94 1.35 1.56
C ASN A 45 7.22 2.04 2.07
N LEU A 46 7.07 3.08 2.91
CA LEU A 46 8.17 3.89 3.38
C LEU A 46 9.17 3.14 4.27
N TYR A 47 8.85 1.91 4.68
CA TYR A 47 9.85 0.97 5.24
C TYR A 47 11.08 0.84 4.33
N PHE A 48 10.91 0.90 3.01
CA PHE A 48 12.02 0.80 2.07
C PHE A 48 12.75 2.13 1.86
N GLY A 49 12.31 3.23 2.47
CA GLY A 49 12.92 4.56 2.38
C GLY A 49 11.89 5.67 2.19
N ALA A 50 12.32 6.92 2.36
CA ALA A 50 11.47 8.09 2.19
C ALA A 50 10.87 8.20 0.77
N ALA A 51 9.72 8.85 0.64
CA ALA A 51 8.95 9.01 -0.61
C ALA A 51 9.77 9.43 -1.83
N HIS A 52 10.73 10.35 -1.67
CA HIS A 52 11.59 10.81 -2.76
C HIS A 52 12.50 9.70 -3.32
N LYS A 53 12.86 8.69 -2.52
CA LYS A 53 13.73 7.56 -2.92
C LYS A 53 13.04 6.54 -3.83
N PHE A 54 11.75 6.71 -4.11
CA PHE A 54 11.02 5.88 -5.08
C PHE A 54 11.19 6.41 -6.51
N GLU A 55 12.39 6.84 -6.90
CA GLU A 55 12.72 7.51 -8.17
C GLU A 55 12.20 6.73 -9.38
N LEU A 56 12.42 5.40 -9.39
CA LEU A 56 11.93 4.53 -10.47
C LEU A 56 10.42 4.61 -10.69
N PHE A 57 9.64 4.82 -9.64
CA PHE A 57 8.20 5.05 -9.76
C PHE A 57 7.89 6.53 -10.01
N ASN A 58 8.50 7.42 -9.22
CA ASN A 58 8.22 8.85 -9.22
C ASN A 58 8.45 9.49 -10.60
N ASP A 59 9.45 9.00 -11.35
CA ASP A 59 9.84 9.52 -12.67
C ASP A 59 9.27 8.66 -13.83
N SER A 60 8.51 7.61 -13.52
CA SER A 60 7.99 6.69 -14.53
C SER A 60 6.83 7.28 -15.35
N LYS A 61 6.72 6.80 -16.59
CA LYS A 61 5.48 6.98 -17.39
C LYS A 61 4.28 6.32 -16.71
N THR A 62 4.49 5.17 -16.06
CA THR A 62 3.46 4.45 -15.32
C THR A 62 2.76 5.33 -14.29
N ARG A 63 3.51 6.15 -13.55
CA ARG A 63 2.93 7.11 -12.59
C ARG A 63 2.06 8.16 -13.29
N LYS A 64 2.55 8.74 -14.39
CA LYS A 64 1.79 9.74 -15.15
C LYS A 64 0.48 9.15 -15.66
N GLU A 65 0.54 7.98 -16.29
CA GLU A 65 -0.64 7.26 -16.79
C GLU A 65 -1.63 6.90 -15.67
N LEU A 66 -1.13 6.58 -14.47
CA LEU A 66 -1.95 6.31 -13.29
C LEU A 66 -2.66 7.58 -12.81
N GLU A 67 -1.95 8.69 -12.66
CA GLU A 67 -2.50 9.99 -12.23
C GLU A 67 -3.51 10.54 -13.26
N ASP A 68 -3.23 10.42 -14.57
CA ASP A 68 -4.14 10.81 -15.65
C ASP A 68 -5.49 10.06 -15.61
N ARG A 69 -5.47 8.83 -15.07
CA ARG A 69 -6.66 7.98 -14.88
C ARG A 69 -7.34 8.21 -13.52
N GLY A 70 -6.91 9.20 -12.75
CA GLY A 70 -7.44 9.54 -11.44
C GLY A 70 -6.93 8.66 -10.30
N GLY A 71 -5.91 7.83 -10.56
CA GLY A 71 -5.22 7.07 -9.52
C GLY A 71 -4.45 7.98 -8.56
N LYS A 72 -4.22 7.49 -7.34
CA LYS A 72 -3.56 8.26 -6.28
C LYS A 72 -2.33 7.53 -5.76
N VAL A 73 -1.41 8.29 -5.18
CA VAL A 73 -0.24 7.77 -4.48
C VAL A 73 -0.44 7.97 -2.99
N LEU A 74 -0.27 6.90 -2.22
CA LEU A 74 -0.32 6.89 -0.76
C LEU A 74 1.06 6.54 -0.21
N ASP A 75 1.38 7.11 0.94
CA ASP A 75 2.63 6.84 1.65
C ASP A 75 2.33 6.03 2.91
N LEU A 76 2.54 4.72 2.82
CA LEU A 76 2.44 3.85 3.99
C LEU A 76 3.61 4.16 4.92
N PRO A 77 3.35 4.64 6.15
CA PRO A 77 4.38 5.13 7.04
C PRO A 77 5.43 4.07 7.36
N GLU A 78 6.66 4.52 7.56
CA GLU A 78 7.77 3.68 7.99
C GLU A 78 7.44 3.05 9.34
N ILE A 79 7.59 1.73 9.41
CA ILE A 79 7.53 0.97 10.66
C ILE A 79 8.96 0.74 11.15
N ALA A 80 9.18 0.82 12.46
CA ALA A 80 10.51 0.59 13.02
C ALA A 80 10.98 -0.86 12.75
N ASP A 81 12.25 -1.03 12.36
CA ASP A 81 12.85 -2.33 12.01
C ASP A 81 12.60 -3.41 13.06
N ARG A 82 12.72 -3.08 14.35
CA ARG A 82 12.46 -4.02 15.44
C ARG A 82 11.04 -4.60 15.36
N ILE A 83 10.05 -3.77 15.06
CA ILE A 83 8.65 -4.15 14.98
C ILE A 83 8.41 -4.96 13.70
N ALA A 84 8.97 -4.53 12.56
CA ALA A 84 8.89 -5.28 11.31
C ALA A 84 9.46 -6.70 11.46
N ASN A 85 10.64 -6.81 12.07
CA ASN A 85 11.30 -8.08 12.36
C ASN A 85 10.48 -8.94 13.31
N GLU A 86 9.85 -8.36 14.32
CA GLU A 86 8.98 -9.09 15.25
C GLU A 86 7.74 -9.66 14.54
N LEU A 87 7.06 -8.84 13.73
CA LEU A 87 5.89 -9.26 12.94
C LEU A 87 6.27 -10.40 11.98
N TYR A 88 7.41 -10.27 11.28
CA TYR A 88 7.87 -11.25 10.31
C TYR A 88 8.31 -12.56 10.97
N SER A 89 9.23 -12.49 11.94
CA SER A 89 9.85 -13.67 12.55
C SER A 89 8.83 -14.52 13.32
N ARG A 90 7.87 -13.86 13.98
CA ARG A 90 6.84 -14.53 14.78
C ARG A 90 5.55 -14.79 13.98
N ARG A 91 5.50 -14.38 12.70
CA ARG A 91 4.32 -14.44 11.83
C ARG A 91 3.06 -13.90 12.50
N LEU A 92 3.19 -12.79 13.23
CA LEU A 92 2.09 -12.20 13.98
C LEU A 92 1.32 -11.21 13.10
N SER A 93 0.00 -11.22 13.24
CA SER A 93 -0.82 -10.09 12.77
C SER A 93 -0.57 -8.87 13.64
N ILE A 94 -0.83 -7.67 13.09
CA ILE A 94 -0.78 -6.40 13.82
C ILE A 94 -1.63 -6.49 15.10
N ALA A 95 -2.88 -6.97 14.97
CA ALA A 95 -3.79 -7.15 16.11
C ALA A 95 -3.23 -8.10 17.18
N LYS A 96 -2.61 -9.22 16.77
CA LYS A 96 -2.01 -10.17 17.73
C LYS A 96 -0.77 -9.59 18.41
N CYS A 97 0.06 -8.86 17.66
CA CYS A 97 1.23 -8.15 18.20
C CYS A 97 0.78 -7.10 19.23
N MET A 98 -0.24 -6.29 18.89
CA MET A 98 -0.86 -5.33 19.81
C MET A 98 -1.42 -5.99 21.08
N ALA A 99 -1.96 -7.20 20.99
CA ALA A 99 -2.51 -7.89 22.16
C ALA A 99 -1.45 -8.56 23.06
N THR A 100 -0.27 -8.90 22.53
CA THR A 100 0.67 -9.82 23.21
C THR A 100 2.06 -9.27 23.47
N SER A 101 2.51 -8.25 22.74
CA SER A 101 3.84 -7.67 22.93
C SER A 101 3.88 -6.74 24.14
N GLU A 102 5.09 -6.44 24.64
CA GLU A 102 5.33 -5.52 25.76
C GLU A 102 4.79 -4.09 25.51
N THR A 103 4.57 -3.32 26.58
CA THR A 103 3.98 -1.97 26.52
C THR A 103 4.68 -1.03 25.53
N GLY A 104 6.01 -1.07 25.47
CA GLY A 104 6.79 -0.25 24.53
C GLY A 104 6.53 -0.59 23.06
N THR A 105 6.54 -1.89 22.71
CA THR A 105 6.19 -2.37 21.36
C THR A 105 4.78 -1.93 20.97
N ARG A 106 3.80 -2.13 21.86
CA ARG A 106 2.40 -1.75 21.61
C ARG A 106 2.24 -0.25 21.39
N PHE A 107 2.95 0.58 22.16
CA PHE A 107 2.88 2.04 22.00
C PHE A 107 3.40 2.49 20.64
N ILE A 108 4.55 1.97 20.19
CA ILE A 108 5.13 2.30 18.89
C ILE A 108 4.24 1.79 17.74
N LEU A 109 3.81 0.54 17.82
CA LEU A 109 2.94 -0.07 16.81
C LEU A 109 1.58 0.64 16.72
N GLY A 110 1.00 1.04 17.86
CA GLY A 110 -0.25 1.81 17.89
C GLY A 110 -0.12 3.21 17.27
N ARG A 111 1.02 3.90 17.47
CA ARG A 111 1.28 5.17 16.79
C ARG A 111 1.42 5.01 15.27
N TRP A 112 2.10 3.96 14.83
CA TRP A 112 2.19 3.63 13.42
C TRP A 112 0.80 3.33 12.83
N GLU A 113 0.00 2.49 13.50
CA GLU A 113 -1.37 2.15 13.10
C GLU A 113 -2.27 3.39 12.99
N GLN A 114 -2.18 4.34 13.93
CA GLN A 114 -2.90 5.61 13.86
C GLN A 114 -2.51 6.43 12.61
N THR A 115 -1.24 6.42 12.22
CA THR A 115 -0.74 7.09 11.02
C THR A 115 -1.26 6.41 9.76
N VAL A 116 -1.29 5.08 9.73
CA VAL A 116 -1.89 4.29 8.63
C VAL A 116 -3.38 4.61 8.50
N HIS A 117 -4.14 4.64 9.60
CA HIS A 117 -5.56 5.01 9.57
C HIS A 117 -5.78 6.44 9.09
N LYS A 118 -4.91 7.38 9.48
CA LYS A 118 -4.98 8.76 8.99
C LYS A 118 -4.77 8.81 7.47
N MET A 119 -3.75 8.13 6.94
CA MET A 119 -3.49 8.03 5.50
C MET A 119 -4.72 7.52 4.74
N PHE A 120 -5.36 6.44 5.21
CA PHE A 120 -6.55 5.89 4.55
C PHE A 120 -7.75 6.82 4.59
N ARG A 121 -8.01 7.47 5.74
CA ARG A 121 -9.09 8.47 5.84
C ARG A 121 -8.88 9.64 4.87
N GLU A 122 -7.66 10.17 4.77
CA GLU A 122 -7.32 11.25 3.84
C GLU A 122 -7.47 10.83 2.37
N ALA A 123 -7.31 9.53 2.08
CA ALA A 123 -7.51 8.96 0.75
C ALA A 123 -8.98 8.67 0.40
N GLY A 124 -9.90 8.76 1.38
CA GLY A 124 -11.34 8.56 1.22
C GLY A 124 -11.82 7.13 1.51
N PHE A 125 -11.09 6.37 2.33
CA PHE A 125 -11.49 5.04 2.83
C PHE A 125 -12.12 5.11 4.22
#